data_AF-A0A8S3XRE3-F1
#
_entry.id   AF-A0A8S3XRE3-F1
#
_cell.length_a   1.000
_cell.length_b   1.000
_cell.length_c   1.000
_cell.angle_alpha   90.00
_cell.angle_beta   90.00
_cell.angle_gamma   90.00
#
_symmetry.space_group_name_H-M   'P 1'
#
loop_
_entity.id
_entity.type
_entity.pdbx_description
1 polymer ?
#
loop_
_entity_poly.entity_id
_entity_poly.type
_entity_poly.pdbx_seq_one_letter_code
_entity_poly.pdbx_strand_id
1 'polypeptide(L)'
;MPQRCKCQMSCKRQCIQNVRTRRCVKRRFAILLVSVNAVSRCFPKKIFSNDVSVKDRRGGKRQRREPQWKEKIIEYIKSIPAQESHYSRNDALNRKYLPTELSVVKLYKGFLEKHRDGSTKLPVSRQWFNEIFLTEFNLSFKPPRVDTCPTCDSYKIEIDTAPTEVVKDLGKHKLDFHHKQAEMARKLMNNDGADSRCPNSDVRVVQFHLQQQMYHPTLIHTQMYYSRQLAFVNMGIHLEDEGKGIMFLWNETVGQKGFQRDCFLSLKFFTFSEIGYITDKKKLILWSDNCGGQNKNQTVLAMFLVLIAKGFFSEITHKFPYISRLRP
;
A
#
# COMPACT_ATOMS: atom_id res chain seq x y z
N MET A 1 -35.51 7.26 22.99
CA MET A 1 -34.80 8.53 23.19
C MET A 1 -33.50 8.50 22.39
N PRO A 2 -33.23 9.49 21.52
CA PRO A 2 -32.27 9.35 20.44
C PRO A 2 -30.82 9.60 20.86
N GLN A 3 -29.93 8.92 20.14
CA GLN A 3 -28.48 8.89 20.23
C GLN A 3 -27.84 10.29 20.06
N ARG A 4 -26.90 10.65 20.94
CA ARG A 4 -25.98 11.77 20.73
C ARG A 4 -24.74 11.30 19.96
N CYS A 5 -24.75 11.49 18.64
CA CYS A 5 -23.53 11.54 17.82
C CYS A 5 -22.65 12.71 18.28
N LYS A 6 -21.46 12.41 18.81
CA LYS A 6 -20.38 13.40 18.97
C LYS A 6 -19.42 13.30 17.78
N CYS A 7 -19.69 14.08 16.73
CA CYS A 7 -18.68 14.41 15.73
C CYS A 7 -17.63 15.34 16.38
N GLN A 8 -16.43 14.82 16.66
CA GLN A 8 -15.27 15.65 16.95
C GLN A 8 -14.70 16.21 15.65
N MET A 9 -15.05 17.45 15.31
CA MET A 9 -14.29 18.23 14.32
C MET A 9 -13.04 18.80 15.01
N SER A 10 -11.86 18.33 14.60
CA SER A 10 -10.58 18.84 15.09
C SER A 10 -10.38 20.30 14.64
N CYS A 11 -10.16 21.18 15.62
CA CYS A 11 -9.87 22.59 15.40
C CYS A 11 -8.35 22.76 15.33
N LYS A 12 -7.79 23.03 14.14
CA LYS A 12 -6.41 23.54 14.02
C LYS A 12 -6.33 24.89 14.73
N ARG A 13 -5.69 24.91 15.91
CA ARG A 13 -5.37 26.11 16.69
C ARG A 13 -4.08 26.71 16.15
N GLN A 14 -4.16 27.86 15.49
CA GLN A 14 -3.06 28.82 15.45
C GLN A 14 -3.28 29.80 16.60
N CYS A 15 -2.42 29.73 17.61
CA CYS A 15 -2.33 30.74 18.66
C CYS A 15 -1.37 31.83 18.18
N ILE A 16 -1.91 33.02 17.93
CA ILE A 16 -1.14 34.27 18.01
C ILE A 16 -1.65 34.95 19.27
N GLN A 17 -0.71 35.29 20.17
CA GLN A 17 -0.98 35.96 21.43
C GLN A 17 -1.50 37.38 21.19
N ASN A 18 -2.26 37.85 22.18
CA ASN A 18 -2.77 39.21 22.42
C ASN A 18 -4.16 39.59 21.87
N VAL A 19 -4.99 40.00 22.84
CA VAL A 19 -6.28 40.69 22.80
C VAL A 19 -7.56 39.84 22.57
N ARG A 20 -8.36 39.78 23.65
CA ARG A 20 -9.70 39.21 23.75
C ARG A 20 -10.72 40.06 22.96
N THR A 21 -11.08 39.61 21.76
CA THR A 21 -12.47 39.72 21.24
C THR A 21 -12.69 38.71 20.12
N ARG A 22 -13.01 37.46 20.47
CA ARG A 22 -13.43 36.45 19.50
C ARG A 22 -14.94 36.56 19.27
N ARG A 23 -15.39 37.45 18.39
CA ARG A 23 -16.72 37.28 17.78
C ARG A 23 -16.64 36.10 16.82
N CYS A 24 -17.39 35.03 17.09
CA CYS A 24 -17.49 33.86 16.22
C CYS A 24 -18.10 34.22 14.87
N VAL A 25 -17.27 34.69 13.93
CA VAL A 25 -17.64 34.97 12.54
C VAL A 25 -18.30 33.75 11.88
N LYS A 26 -17.87 32.53 12.26
CA LYS A 26 -18.47 31.27 11.78
C LYS A 26 -19.95 31.10 12.11
N ARG A 27 -20.44 31.65 13.24
CA ARG A 27 -21.83 31.42 13.68
C ARG A 27 -22.84 32.22 12.85
N ARG A 28 -22.47 33.40 12.34
CA ARG A 28 -23.32 34.21 11.44
C ARG A 28 -23.42 33.61 10.03
N PHE A 29 -22.35 33.01 9.50
CA PHE A 29 -22.38 32.40 8.17
C PHE A 29 -23.14 31.07 8.10
N ALA A 30 -23.19 30.32 9.21
CA ALA A 30 -24.00 29.11 9.31
C ALA A 30 -25.51 29.39 9.20
N ILE A 31 -25.98 30.55 9.70
CA ILE A 31 -27.39 30.96 9.63
C ILE A 31 -27.83 31.26 8.19
N LEU A 32 -26.92 31.80 7.37
CA LEU A 32 -27.21 32.17 5.97
C LEU A 32 -26.97 31.01 4.99
N LEU A 33 -26.47 29.86 5.44
CA LEU A 33 -26.05 28.73 4.57
C LEU A 33 -25.07 29.13 3.45
N VAL A 34 -24.37 30.25 3.60
CA VAL A 34 -23.38 30.74 2.62
C VAL A 34 -21.98 30.48 3.16
N SER A 35 -21.12 29.88 2.32
CA SER A 35 -19.73 29.63 2.71
C SER A 35 -18.97 30.93 2.96
N VAL A 36 -18.10 30.93 3.97
CA VAL A 36 -17.21 32.07 4.29
C VAL A 36 -16.43 32.52 3.05
N ASN A 37 -15.99 31.58 2.21
CA ASN A 37 -15.26 31.87 0.98
C ASN A 37 -16.10 32.59 -0.08
N ALA A 38 -17.40 32.28 -0.18
CA ALA A 38 -18.30 32.97 -1.11
C ALA A 38 -18.51 34.43 -0.71
N VAL A 39 -18.67 34.68 0.59
CA VAL A 39 -18.79 36.05 1.11
C VAL A 39 -17.50 36.81 0.90
N SER A 40 -16.36 36.30 1.37
CA SER A 40 -15.06 36.99 1.25
C SER A 40 -14.65 37.32 -0.19
N ARG A 41 -15.15 36.58 -1.19
CA ARG A 41 -14.82 36.80 -2.61
C ARG A 41 -15.74 37.81 -3.30
N CYS A 42 -17.01 37.89 -2.87
CA CYS A 42 -18.03 38.72 -3.49
C CYS A 42 -18.24 40.05 -2.76
N PHE A 43 -18.07 40.09 -1.44
CA PHE A 43 -18.28 41.30 -0.63
C PHE A 43 -17.32 42.45 -0.97
N PRO A 44 -15.99 42.23 -1.06
CA PRO A 44 -15.06 43.31 -1.39
C PRO A 44 -15.35 43.91 -2.77
N LYS A 45 -15.78 43.07 -3.72
CA LYS A 45 -16.12 43.48 -5.09
C LYS A 45 -17.43 44.27 -5.19
N LYS A 46 -18.27 44.27 -4.15
CA LYS A 46 -19.52 45.05 -4.11
C LYS A 46 -19.40 46.34 -3.32
N ILE A 47 -18.48 46.40 -2.34
CA ILE A 47 -18.29 47.59 -1.50
C ILE A 47 -17.38 48.62 -2.18
N PHE A 48 -16.36 48.18 -2.93
CA PHE A 48 -15.38 49.08 -3.56
C PHE A 48 -15.69 49.48 -5.01
N SER A 49 -16.74 48.91 -5.62
CA SER A 49 -17.25 49.37 -6.91
C SER A 49 -18.74 49.60 -6.80
N ASN A 50 -19.21 50.81 -7.11
CA ASN A 50 -20.64 51.21 -7.14
C ASN A 50 -21.47 50.47 -8.21
N ASP A 51 -21.01 49.33 -8.70
CA ASP A 51 -21.67 48.54 -9.72
C ASP A 51 -22.46 47.40 -9.07
N VAL A 52 -23.78 47.44 -9.26
CA VAL A 52 -24.74 46.50 -8.65
C VAL A 52 -24.66 45.11 -9.31
N SER A 53 -24.00 45.00 -10.47
CA SER A 53 -23.95 43.80 -11.29
C SER A 53 -22.55 43.20 -11.36
N VAL A 54 -22.24 42.27 -10.45
CA VAL A 54 -21.09 41.37 -10.64
C VAL A 54 -21.43 40.42 -11.78
N LYS A 55 -21.08 40.77 -13.01
CA LYS A 55 -21.26 39.89 -14.18
C LYS A 55 -20.54 38.56 -13.93
N ASP A 56 -21.29 37.46 -14.06
CA ASP A 56 -20.74 36.11 -13.97
C ASP A 56 -19.78 35.89 -15.13
N ARG A 57 -18.51 35.64 -14.82
CA ARG A 57 -17.46 35.31 -15.80
C ARG A 57 -17.23 33.80 -15.91
N ARG A 58 -18.15 32.98 -15.37
CA ARG A 58 -18.14 31.53 -15.57
C ARG A 58 -18.56 31.24 -17.01
N GLY A 59 -17.73 30.48 -17.72
CA GLY A 59 -17.92 30.24 -19.15
C GLY A 59 -17.33 31.36 -20.02
N GLY A 60 -16.81 30.98 -21.18
CA GLY A 60 -16.13 31.85 -22.14
C GLY A 60 -15.28 31.04 -23.12
N LYS A 61 -14.92 31.62 -24.27
CA LYS A 61 -13.97 31.01 -25.22
C LYS A 61 -12.62 30.86 -24.52
N ARG A 62 -12.24 29.63 -24.18
CA ARG A 62 -10.89 29.32 -23.70
C ARG A 62 -9.91 29.58 -24.85
N GLN A 63 -8.81 30.27 -24.58
CA GLN A 63 -7.74 30.39 -25.57
C GLN A 63 -7.33 28.98 -26.00
N ARG A 64 -7.28 28.75 -27.32
CA ARG A 64 -6.86 27.47 -27.88
C ARG A 64 -5.44 27.23 -27.43
N ARG A 65 -5.21 26.09 -26.76
CA ARG A 65 -3.87 25.66 -26.37
C ARG A 65 -3.05 25.45 -27.66
N GLU A 66 -1.90 26.09 -27.72
CA GLU A 66 -0.98 25.98 -28.86
C GLU A 66 -0.39 24.55 -28.91
N PRO A 67 -0.57 23.80 -30.02
CA PRO A 67 -0.13 22.40 -30.15
C PRO A 67 1.38 22.22 -29.92
N GLN A 68 2.18 23.20 -30.33
CA GLN A 68 3.64 23.17 -30.22
C GLN A 68 4.12 22.99 -28.76
N TRP A 69 3.42 23.58 -27.80
CA TRP A 69 3.78 23.42 -26.38
C TRP A 69 3.48 22.02 -25.86
N LYS A 70 2.48 21.33 -26.42
CA LYS A 70 2.20 19.93 -26.07
C LYS A 70 3.37 19.04 -26.48
N GLU A 71 3.87 19.21 -27.70
CA GLU A 71 5.00 18.44 -28.23
C GLU A 71 6.27 18.69 -27.40
N LYS A 72 6.59 19.97 -27.12
CA LYS A 72 7.74 20.32 -26.26
C LYS A 72 7.65 19.70 -24.87
N ILE A 73 6.46 19.63 -24.26
CA ILE A 73 6.26 18.96 -22.97
C ILE A 73 6.52 17.46 -23.10
N ILE A 74 6.02 16.83 -24.15
CA ILE A 74 6.18 15.39 -24.37
C ILE A 74 7.67 15.05 -24.56
N GLU A 75 8.38 15.80 -25.39
CA GLU A 75 9.82 15.63 -25.61
C GLU A 75 10.62 15.85 -24.32
N TYR A 76 10.28 16.88 -23.55
CA TYR A 76 10.92 17.14 -22.27
C TYR A 76 10.75 15.97 -21.30
N ILE A 77 9.53 15.45 -21.14
CA ILE A 77 9.26 14.32 -20.23
C ILE A 77 9.96 13.04 -20.72
N LYS A 78 9.99 12.78 -22.04
CA LYS A 78 10.68 11.61 -22.64
C LYS A 78 12.20 11.67 -22.47
N SER A 79 12.79 12.86 -22.37
CA SER A 79 14.23 13.03 -22.16
C SER A 79 14.71 12.60 -20.78
N ILE A 80 13.79 12.42 -19.82
CA ILE A 80 14.12 12.07 -18.45
C ILE A 80 14.25 10.54 -18.35
N PRO A 81 15.33 10.01 -17.76
CA PRO A 81 15.51 8.57 -17.61
C PRO A 81 14.40 7.99 -16.74
N ALA A 82 13.75 6.96 -17.24
CA ALA A 82 12.71 6.21 -16.54
C ALA A 82 13.08 4.72 -16.51
N GLN A 83 12.87 4.07 -15.38
CA GLN A 83 13.21 2.67 -15.16
C GLN A 83 11.97 1.78 -15.10
N GLU A 84 12.08 0.55 -15.56
CA GLU A 84 11.04 -0.45 -15.38
C GLU A 84 11.22 -1.15 -14.03
N SER A 85 10.11 -1.44 -13.34
CA SER A 85 10.18 -2.24 -12.11
C SER A 85 10.54 -3.68 -12.45
N HIS A 86 11.67 -4.16 -11.94
CA HIS A 86 12.15 -5.53 -12.12
C HIS A 86 11.10 -6.59 -11.71
N TYR A 87 10.29 -6.29 -10.70
CA TYR A 87 9.37 -7.23 -10.06
C TYR A 87 7.91 -7.12 -10.51
N SER A 88 7.51 -6.07 -11.25
CA SER A 88 6.09 -5.87 -11.66
C SER A 88 5.87 -6.04 -13.15
N ARG A 89 6.61 -6.94 -13.81
CA ARG A 89 6.47 -7.20 -15.26
C ARG A 89 5.06 -7.70 -15.63
N ASN A 90 4.39 -8.44 -14.74
CA ASN A 90 3.04 -8.96 -14.99
C ASN A 90 1.92 -8.03 -14.46
N ASP A 91 2.10 -7.38 -13.31
CA ASP A 91 1.02 -6.61 -12.66
C ASP A 91 0.88 -5.17 -13.17
N ALA A 92 1.89 -4.63 -13.86
CA ALA A 92 1.87 -3.26 -14.37
C ALA A 92 2.53 -3.17 -15.76
N LEU A 93 1.88 -3.77 -16.77
CA LEU A 93 2.35 -3.77 -18.16
C LEU A 93 2.74 -2.35 -18.61
N ASN A 94 3.98 -2.20 -19.10
CA ASN A 94 4.54 -0.96 -19.67
C ASN A 94 4.59 0.25 -18.72
N ARG A 95 4.44 0.07 -17.40
CA ARG A 95 4.62 1.17 -16.44
C ARG A 95 6.10 1.42 -16.18
N LYS A 96 6.51 2.67 -16.37
CA LYS A 96 7.88 3.14 -16.08
C LYS A 96 7.90 4.06 -14.85
N TYR A 97 9.04 4.11 -14.20
CA TYR A 97 9.23 4.84 -12.96
C TYR A 97 10.31 5.91 -13.11
N LEU A 98 9.93 7.15 -12.86
CA LEU A 98 10.87 8.26 -12.72
C LEU A 98 11.56 8.18 -11.35
N PRO A 99 12.74 8.81 -11.20
CA PRO A 99 13.41 8.94 -9.91
C PRO A 99 12.48 9.47 -8.80
N THR A 100 12.59 8.86 -7.61
CA THR A 100 11.74 9.18 -6.45
C THR A 100 11.87 10.61 -5.93
N GLU A 101 12.99 11.27 -6.25
CA GLU A 101 13.24 12.66 -5.89
C GLU A 101 12.47 13.64 -6.77
N LEU A 102 12.01 13.22 -7.95
CA LEU A 102 11.22 14.03 -8.86
C LEU A 102 9.76 14.06 -8.42
N SER A 103 9.06 15.11 -8.87
CA SER A 103 7.61 15.22 -8.75
C SER A 103 7.11 16.03 -9.93
N VAL A 104 5.82 15.92 -10.26
CA VAL A 104 5.24 16.72 -11.35
C VAL A 104 5.47 18.23 -11.16
N VAL A 105 5.55 18.68 -9.90
CA VAL A 105 5.89 20.08 -9.56
C VAL A 105 7.33 20.42 -9.94
N LYS A 106 8.30 19.55 -9.63
CA LYS A 106 9.71 19.74 -9.99
C LYS A 106 9.91 19.66 -11.50
N LEU A 107 9.25 18.72 -12.17
CA LEU A 107 9.26 18.59 -13.63
C LEU A 107 8.75 19.85 -14.31
N TYR A 108 7.62 20.39 -13.83
CA TYR A 108 7.07 21.62 -14.36
C TYR A 108 8.01 22.82 -14.15
N LYS A 109 8.67 22.93 -12.99
CA LYS A 109 9.65 23.98 -12.74
C LYS A 109 10.85 23.87 -13.69
N GLY A 110 11.44 22.69 -13.85
CA GLY A 110 12.55 22.46 -14.78
C GLY A 110 12.16 22.71 -16.24
N PHE A 111 10.92 22.37 -16.63
CA PHE A 111 10.38 22.71 -17.94
C PHE A 111 10.30 24.23 -18.15
N LEU A 112 9.82 24.98 -17.16
CA LEU A 112 9.78 26.44 -17.22
C LEU A 112 11.19 27.04 -17.26
N GLU A 113 12.14 26.53 -16.49
CA GLU A 113 13.54 27.00 -16.52
C GLU A 113 14.17 26.85 -17.91
N LYS A 114 13.85 25.76 -18.62
CA LYS A 114 14.39 25.48 -19.97
C LYS A 114 13.71 26.29 -21.08
N HIS A 115 12.46 26.72 -20.90
CA HIS A 115 11.64 27.27 -21.97
C HIS A 115 11.03 28.65 -21.65
N ARG A 116 11.59 29.37 -20.69
CA ARG A 116 11.12 30.71 -20.33
C ARG A 116 11.98 31.78 -21.00
N ASP A 117 11.36 32.53 -21.91
CA ASP A 117 12.01 33.60 -22.68
C ASP A 117 11.98 34.96 -21.96
N GLY A 118 12.14 34.98 -20.63
CA GLY A 118 12.15 36.21 -19.82
C GLY A 118 10.80 36.95 -19.69
N SER A 119 9.76 36.54 -20.42
CA SER A 119 8.43 37.17 -20.36
C SER A 119 7.68 36.88 -19.04
N THR A 120 6.79 37.80 -18.65
CA THR A 120 5.92 37.66 -17.46
C THR A 120 4.86 36.56 -17.64
N LYS A 121 4.54 36.20 -18.89
CA LYS A 121 3.53 35.20 -19.23
C LYS A 121 4.15 33.81 -19.25
N LEU A 122 3.61 32.90 -18.44
CA LEU A 122 4.01 31.51 -18.46
C LEU A 122 3.58 30.85 -19.79
N PRO A 123 4.45 30.08 -20.46
CA PRO A 123 4.12 29.43 -21.72
C PRO A 123 3.03 28.37 -21.55
N VAL A 124 3.05 27.65 -20.42
CA VAL A 124 2.12 26.57 -20.12
C VAL A 124 1.69 26.65 -18.66
N SER A 125 0.40 26.46 -18.39
CA SER A 125 -0.10 26.32 -17.01
C SER A 125 0.28 24.97 -16.38
N ARG A 126 0.51 24.96 -15.06
CA ARG A 126 0.76 23.73 -14.29
C ARG A 126 -0.36 22.70 -14.46
N GLN A 127 -1.62 23.15 -14.50
CA GLN A 127 -2.75 22.25 -14.68
C GLN A 127 -2.65 21.50 -16.00
N TRP A 128 -2.37 22.21 -17.09
CA TRP A 128 -2.26 21.59 -18.41
C TRP A 128 -1.05 20.65 -18.51
N PHE A 129 0.08 21.02 -17.90
CA PHE A 129 1.24 20.12 -17.79
C PHE A 129 0.89 18.83 -17.05
N ASN A 130 0.18 18.93 -15.92
CA ASN A 130 -0.28 17.75 -15.16
C ASN A 130 -1.25 16.89 -15.97
N GLU A 131 -2.17 17.50 -16.72
CA GLU A 131 -3.10 16.78 -17.60
C GLU A 131 -2.31 15.96 -18.63
N ILE A 132 -1.35 16.57 -19.33
CA ILE A 132 -0.49 15.88 -20.32
C ILE A 132 0.29 14.74 -19.66
N PHE A 133 0.88 14.98 -18.48
CA PHE A 133 1.64 13.96 -17.75
C PHE A 133 0.77 12.74 -17.40
N LEU A 134 -0.50 12.94 -17.03
CA LEU A 134 -1.40 11.84 -16.63
C LEU A 134 -2.04 11.12 -17.82
N THR A 135 -2.25 11.79 -18.95
CA THR A 135 -2.96 11.20 -20.10
C THR A 135 -2.02 10.60 -21.14
N GLU A 136 -0.84 11.19 -21.35
CA GLU A 136 0.09 10.77 -22.41
C GLU A 136 1.16 9.78 -21.92
N PHE A 137 1.27 9.55 -20.60
CA PHE A 137 2.33 8.73 -20.01
C PHE A 137 1.80 7.77 -18.94
N ASN A 138 2.28 6.52 -18.97
CA ASN A 138 2.12 5.56 -17.86
C ASN A 138 3.35 5.61 -16.94
N LEU A 139 3.61 6.79 -16.36
CA LEU A 139 4.75 7.05 -15.48
C LEU A 139 4.33 7.20 -14.01
N SER A 140 5.15 6.69 -13.09
CA SER A 140 5.03 6.92 -11.65
C SER A 140 6.38 7.36 -11.07
N PHE A 141 6.41 7.98 -9.89
CA PHE A 141 7.66 8.43 -9.25
C PHE A 141 8.25 7.39 -8.30
N LYS A 142 7.48 6.39 -7.90
CA LYS A 142 7.92 5.42 -6.90
C LYS A 142 7.59 4.01 -7.38
N PRO A 143 8.58 3.14 -7.61
CA PRO A 143 8.30 1.73 -7.80
C PRO A 143 7.68 1.18 -6.51
N PRO A 144 6.80 0.18 -6.60
CA PRO A 144 6.37 -0.57 -5.43
C PRO A 144 7.61 -1.01 -4.64
N ARG A 145 7.60 -0.80 -3.32
CA ARG A 145 8.63 -1.42 -2.49
C ARG A 145 8.39 -2.92 -2.55
N VAL A 146 9.37 -3.65 -3.05
CA VAL A 146 9.36 -5.10 -3.06
C VAL A 146 10.44 -5.53 -2.09
N ASP A 147 10.05 -6.32 -1.09
CA ASP A 147 11.01 -6.89 -0.17
C ASP A 147 11.96 -7.80 -0.95
N THR A 148 13.26 -7.60 -0.73
CA THR A 148 14.29 -8.41 -1.39
C THR A 148 14.57 -9.66 -0.56
N CYS A 149 14.92 -10.75 -1.24
CA CYS A 149 15.34 -11.97 -0.58
C CYS A 149 16.80 -11.81 -0.11
N PRO A 150 17.10 -11.94 1.19
CA PRO A 150 18.47 -11.78 1.70
C PRO A 150 19.47 -12.73 1.01
N THR A 151 19.03 -13.93 0.64
CA THR A 151 19.84 -14.92 -0.07
C THR A 151 20.12 -14.51 -1.52
N CYS A 152 19.12 -13.95 -2.21
CA CYS A 152 19.34 -13.40 -3.55
C CYS A 152 20.32 -12.23 -3.48
N ASP A 153 20.17 -11.37 -2.47
CA ASP A 153 21.05 -10.21 -2.29
C ASP A 153 22.48 -10.66 -1.96
N SER A 154 22.66 -11.67 -1.10
CA SER A 154 23.99 -12.23 -0.81
C SER A 154 24.65 -12.82 -2.05
N TYR A 155 23.91 -13.59 -2.86
CA TYR A 155 24.48 -14.14 -4.10
C TYR A 155 24.77 -13.06 -5.14
N LYS A 156 23.96 -12.01 -5.24
CA LYS A 156 24.27 -10.87 -6.11
C LYS A 156 25.57 -10.19 -5.68
N ILE A 157 25.75 -9.96 -4.38
CA ILE A 157 26.99 -9.41 -3.85
C ILE A 157 28.16 -10.34 -4.21
N GLU A 158 28.04 -11.66 -3.98
CA GLU A 158 29.07 -12.64 -4.36
C GLU A 158 29.44 -12.58 -5.85
N ILE A 159 28.45 -12.42 -6.74
CA ILE A 159 28.63 -12.31 -8.19
C ILE A 159 29.33 -10.99 -8.56
N ASP A 160 28.89 -9.87 -7.97
CA ASP A 160 29.38 -8.54 -8.31
C ASP A 160 30.81 -8.32 -7.79
N THR A 161 31.17 -8.92 -6.66
CA THR A 161 32.52 -8.84 -6.07
C THR A 161 33.45 -9.99 -6.47
N ALA A 162 33.04 -10.86 -7.40
CA ALA A 162 33.79 -12.04 -7.76
C ALA A 162 35.17 -11.68 -8.38
N PRO A 163 36.29 -12.19 -7.84
CA PRO A 163 37.62 -11.87 -8.34
C PRO A 163 37.97 -12.59 -9.65
N THR A 164 37.29 -13.71 -9.95
CA THR A 164 37.51 -14.53 -11.14
C THR A 164 36.17 -14.93 -11.76
N GLU A 165 36.15 -15.16 -13.08
CA GLU A 165 34.91 -15.55 -13.76
C GLU A 165 34.37 -16.90 -13.26
N VAL A 166 35.24 -17.82 -12.82
CA VAL A 166 34.83 -19.11 -12.23
C VAL A 166 34.00 -18.91 -10.94
N VAL A 167 34.43 -18.02 -10.04
CA VAL A 167 33.69 -17.72 -8.81
C VAL A 167 32.37 -17.03 -9.13
N LYS A 168 32.39 -16.15 -10.14
CA LYS A 168 31.19 -15.46 -10.63
C LYS A 168 30.15 -16.44 -11.17
N ASP A 169 30.58 -17.41 -11.97
CA ASP A 169 29.70 -18.45 -12.53
C ASP A 169 29.14 -19.36 -11.45
N LEU A 170 29.92 -19.71 -10.42
CA LEU A 170 29.42 -20.42 -9.25
C LEU A 170 28.32 -19.62 -8.53
N GLY A 171 28.51 -18.32 -8.35
CA GLY A 171 27.49 -17.41 -7.78
C GLY A 171 26.21 -17.38 -8.61
N LYS A 172 26.33 -17.29 -9.95
CA LYS A 172 25.19 -17.35 -10.88
C LYS A 172 24.44 -18.69 -10.75
N HIS A 173 25.15 -19.82 -10.66
CA HIS A 173 24.55 -21.13 -10.47
C HIS A 173 23.81 -21.26 -9.14
N LYS A 174 24.37 -20.77 -8.04
CA LYS A 174 23.69 -20.72 -6.73
C LYS A 174 22.40 -19.90 -6.81
N LEU A 175 22.45 -18.74 -7.45
CA LEU A 175 21.29 -17.86 -7.63
C LEU A 175 20.20 -18.50 -8.49
N ASP A 176 20.57 -19.10 -9.62
CA ASP A 176 19.64 -19.83 -10.51
C ASP A 176 18.99 -21.01 -9.79
N PHE A 177 19.78 -21.80 -9.06
CA PHE A 177 19.26 -22.90 -8.26
C PHE A 177 18.26 -22.43 -7.19
N HIS A 178 18.55 -21.33 -6.51
CA HIS A 178 17.64 -20.72 -5.55
C HIS A 178 16.32 -20.27 -6.20
N HIS A 179 16.38 -19.62 -7.37
CA HIS A 179 15.19 -19.22 -8.11
C HIS A 179 14.35 -20.44 -8.57
N LYS A 180 15.00 -21.49 -9.09
CA LYS A 180 14.32 -22.75 -9.46
C LYS A 180 13.58 -23.38 -8.28
N GLN A 181 14.19 -23.39 -7.09
CA GLN A 181 13.51 -23.87 -5.88
C GLN A 181 12.28 -23.03 -5.53
N ALA A 182 12.40 -21.70 -5.59
CA ALA A 182 11.29 -20.80 -5.32
C ALA A 182 10.14 -20.97 -6.34
N GLU A 183 10.47 -21.18 -7.62
CA GLU A 183 9.49 -21.47 -8.67
C GLU A 183 8.80 -22.82 -8.45
N MET A 184 9.55 -23.87 -8.11
CA MET A 184 8.98 -25.18 -7.78
C MET A 184 8.01 -25.10 -6.60
N ALA A 185 8.37 -24.37 -5.54
CA ALA A 185 7.49 -24.16 -4.40
C ALA A 185 6.18 -23.46 -4.80
N ARG A 186 6.25 -22.42 -5.64
CA ARG A 186 5.05 -21.74 -6.16
C ARG A 186 4.20 -22.66 -7.02
N LYS A 187 4.82 -23.46 -7.89
CA LYS A 187 4.10 -24.44 -8.72
C LYS A 187 3.36 -25.45 -7.85
N LEU A 188 4.01 -26.00 -6.82
CA LEU A 188 3.38 -26.92 -5.87
C LEU A 188 2.21 -26.26 -5.14
N MET A 189 2.37 -25.03 -4.66
CA MET A 189 1.30 -24.29 -3.98
C MET A 189 0.10 -24.04 -4.91
N ASN A 190 0.36 -23.68 -6.17
CA ASN A 190 -0.69 -23.48 -7.16
C ASN A 190 -1.39 -24.79 -7.53
N ASN A 191 -0.64 -25.89 -7.66
CA ASN A 191 -1.18 -27.22 -7.93
C ASN A 191 -2.07 -27.69 -6.79
N ASP A 192 -1.60 -27.60 -5.54
CA ASP A 192 -2.42 -27.90 -4.36
C ASP A 192 -3.72 -27.09 -4.39
N GLY A 193 -3.63 -25.77 -4.64
CA GLY A 193 -4.80 -24.90 -4.76
C GLY A 193 -5.76 -25.35 -5.87
N ALA A 194 -5.25 -25.72 -7.05
CA ALA A 194 -6.05 -26.22 -8.16
C ALA A 194 -6.73 -27.56 -7.82
N ASP A 195 -6.00 -28.50 -7.24
CA ASP A 195 -6.51 -29.80 -6.83
C ASP A 195 -7.59 -29.66 -5.76
N SER A 196 -7.47 -28.68 -4.86
CA SER A 196 -8.48 -28.39 -3.84
C SER A 196 -9.82 -27.88 -4.41
N ARG A 197 -9.81 -27.30 -5.61
CA ARG A 197 -11.02 -26.78 -6.29
C ARG A 197 -11.74 -27.84 -7.13
N CYS A 198 -11.14 -29.00 -7.34
CA CYS A 198 -11.77 -30.09 -8.09
C CYS A 198 -13.05 -30.58 -7.35
N PRO A 199 -14.15 -30.89 -8.07
CA PRO A 199 -15.43 -31.27 -7.44
C PRO A 199 -15.35 -32.48 -6.49
N ASN A 200 -14.43 -33.41 -6.76
CA ASN A 200 -14.25 -34.62 -5.96
C ASN A 200 -13.07 -34.51 -4.96
N SER A 201 -12.59 -33.29 -4.72
CA SER A 201 -11.45 -33.07 -3.84
C SER A 201 -11.87 -33.09 -2.38
N ASP A 202 -11.30 -34.01 -1.62
CA ASP A 202 -11.43 -34.09 -0.17
C ASP A 202 -10.37 -33.22 0.56
N VAL A 203 -9.67 -32.36 -0.19
CA VAL A 203 -8.56 -31.56 0.32
C VAL A 203 -8.94 -30.08 0.40
N ARG A 204 -8.81 -29.52 1.60
CA ARG A 204 -8.86 -28.08 1.83
C ARG A 204 -7.47 -27.51 1.86
N VAL A 205 -7.23 -26.49 1.05
CA VAL A 205 -5.95 -25.77 1.02
C VAL A 205 -6.14 -24.39 1.61
N VAL A 206 -5.34 -24.08 2.64
CA VAL A 206 -5.37 -22.80 3.33
C VAL A 206 -3.99 -22.18 3.26
N GLN A 207 -3.91 -20.98 2.71
CA GLN A 207 -2.70 -20.17 2.76
C GLN A 207 -2.89 -19.10 3.81
N PHE A 208 -1.89 -18.85 4.64
CA PHE A 208 -1.98 -17.76 5.60
C PHE A 208 -0.67 -17.01 5.75
N HIS A 209 -0.80 -15.71 5.99
CA HIS A 209 0.31 -14.80 6.14
C HIS A 209 0.03 -13.78 7.23
N LEU A 210 0.97 -13.64 8.16
CA LEU A 210 0.94 -12.60 9.18
C LEU A 210 1.68 -11.37 8.66
N GLN A 211 0.95 -10.26 8.50
CA GLN A 211 1.55 -9.01 8.05
C GLN A 211 2.46 -8.40 9.11
N GLN A 212 3.38 -7.56 8.67
CA GLN A 212 4.17 -6.73 9.57
C GLN A 212 3.24 -5.91 10.49
N GLN A 213 3.60 -5.85 11.76
CA GLN A 213 2.87 -5.08 12.77
C GLN A 213 2.76 -3.61 12.34
N MET A 214 1.53 -3.10 12.39
CA MET A 214 1.19 -1.72 12.06
C MET A 214 1.03 -0.91 13.35
N TYR A 215 1.52 0.33 13.36
CA TYR A 215 1.37 1.21 14.51
C TYR A 215 0.42 2.35 14.19
N HIS A 216 -0.53 2.60 15.08
CA HIS A 216 -1.52 3.65 14.94
C HIS A 216 -1.71 4.47 16.22
N PRO A 217 -2.02 5.78 16.13
CA PRO A 217 -1.95 6.61 14.93
C PRO A 217 -0.51 6.88 14.47
N THR A 218 -0.31 7.00 13.16
CA THR A 218 0.97 7.45 12.59
C THR A 218 1.02 8.98 12.66
N LEU A 219 1.76 9.52 13.62
CA LEU A 219 1.89 10.96 13.85
C LEU A 219 3.27 11.47 13.39
N ILE A 220 3.34 12.73 12.98
CA ILE A 220 4.60 13.34 12.51
C ILE A 220 5.32 14.18 13.58
N HIS A 221 4.73 14.32 14.78
CA HIS A 221 5.33 15.09 15.87
C HIS A 221 6.35 14.28 16.69
N THR A 222 7.34 14.98 17.25
CA THR A 222 8.48 14.40 17.98
C THR A 222 8.08 13.62 19.23
N GLN A 223 7.00 14.00 19.93
CA GLN A 223 6.52 13.30 21.12
C GLN A 223 6.11 11.85 20.84
N MET A 224 5.78 11.51 19.59
CA MET A 224 5.49 10.14 19.18
C MET A 224 6.69 9.21 19.41
N TYR A 225 7.92 9.71 19.25
CA TYR A 225 9.13 8.91 19.43
C TYR A 225 9.27 8.35 20.86
N TYR A 226 8.78 9.10 21.85
CA TYR A 226 8.82 8.71 23.26
C TYR A 226 7.53 8.04 23.75
N SER A 227 6.53 7.89 22.88
CA SER A 227 5.23 7.34 23.23
C SER A 227 5.07 5.94 22.65
N ARG A 228 4.55 5.01 23.47
CA ARG A 228 4.16 3.69 22.96
C ARG A 228 2.98 3.86 22.00
N GLN A 229 3.19 3.45 20.75
CA GLN A 229 2.12 3.44 19.75
C GLN A 229 1.25 2.19 19.90
N LEU A 230 -0.05 2.33 19.64
CA LEU A 230 -0.95 1.19 19.64
C LEU A 230 -0.62 0.28 18.45
N ALA A 231 -0.28 -0.95 18.79
CA ALA A 231 0.06 -1.99 17.84
C ALA A 231 -1.19 -2.68 17.28
N PHE A 232 -1.25 -2.80 15.95
CA PHE A 232 -2.20 -3.63 15.22
C PHE A 232 -1.46 -4.74 14.48
N VAL A 233 -2.09 -5.91 14.45
CA VAL A 233 -1.62 -7.08 13.72
C VAL A 233 -2.74 -7.52 12.80
N ASN A 234 -2.40 -7.83 11.56
CA ASN A 234 -3.32 -8.37 10.58
C ASN A 234 -2.84 -9.74 10.10
N MET A 235 -3.71 -10.74 10.18
CA MET A 235 -3.50 -12.05 9.58
C MET A 235 -4.42 -12.22 8.39
N GLY A 236 -3.82 -12.41 7.22
CA GLY A 236 -4.55 -12.83 6.03
C GLY A 236 -4.64 -14.35 5.98
N ILE A 237 -5.85 -14.86 5.75
CA ILE A 237 -6.12 -16.28 5.47
C ILE A 237 -6.79 -16.34 4.11
N HIS A 238 -6.27 -17.18 3.23
CA HIS A 238 -6.83 -17.45 1.92
C HIS A 238 -7.26 -18.92 1.85
N LEU A 239 -8.55 -19.12 1.60
CA LEU A 239 -9.18 -20.41 1.39
C LEU A 239 -9.17 -20.68 -0.12
N GLU A 240 -8.21 -21.48 -0.57
CA GLU A 240 -7.98 -21.71 -2.01
C GLU A 240 -9.12 -22.45 -2.69
N ASP A 241 -9.81 -23.30 -1.94
CA ASP A 241 -10.93 -24.10 -2.41
C ASP A 241 -12.19 -23.26 -2.67
N GLU A 242 -12.42 -22.24 -1.85
CA GLU A 242 -13.53 -21.29 -2.00
C GLU A 242 -13.14 -20.04 -2.79
N GLY A 243 -11.85 -19.81 -3.02
CA GLY A 243 -11.33 -18.53 -3.54
C GLY A 243 -11.60 -17.35 -2.60
N LYS A 244 -11.67 -17.60 -1.28
CA LYS A 244 -12.09 -16.61 -0.28
C LYS A 244 -10.91 -16.13 0.56
N GLY A 245 -10.69 -14.82 0.56
CA GLY A 245 -9.76 -14.14 1.46
C GLY A 245 -10.45 -13.62 2.73
N ILE A 246 -9.86 -13.87 3.89
CA ILE A 246 -10.31 -13.40 5.19
C ILE A 246 -9.16 -12.65 5.87
N MET A 247 -9.45 -11.48 6.43
CA MET A 247 -8.47 -10.65 7.12
C MET A 247 -8.87 -10.53 8.59
N PHE A 248 -7.99 -10.97 9.48
CA PHE A 248 -8.16 -10.87 10.92
C PHE A 248 -7.29 -9.75 11.46
N LEU A 249 -7.91 -8.63 11.79
CA LEU A 249 -7.24 -7.46 12.37
C LEU A 249 -7.55 -7.39 13.87
N TRP A 250 -6.51 -7.36 14.69
CA TRP A 250 -6.63 -7.10 16.13
C TRP A 250 -5.54 -6.13 16.60
N ASN A 251 -5.75 -5.53 17.77
CA ASN A 251 -4.75 -4.69 18.42
C ASN A 251 -4.18 -5.38 19.67
N GLU A 252 -3.08 -4.83 20.19
CA GLU A 252 -2.41 -5.37 21.38
C GLU A 252 -3.27 -5.40 22.67
N THR A 253 -4.37 -4.66 22.71
CA THR A 253 -5.29 -4.66 23.87
C THR A 253 -6.24 -5.85 23.87
N VAL A 254 -6.58 -6.35 22.67
CA VAL A 254 -7.44 -7.52 22.47
C VAL A 254 -6.61 -8.81 22.44
N GLY A 255 -5.44 -8.76 21.81
CA GLY A 255 -4.48 -9.87 21.77
C GLY A 255 -3.12 -9.43 22.28
N GLN A 256 -2.72 -9.89 23.46
CA GLN A 256 -1.37 -9.62 23.98
C GLN A 256 -0.32 -10.25 23.07
N LYS A 257 0.72 -9.48 22.74
CA LYS A 257 1.84 -9.92 21.90
C LYS A 257 2.60 -11.07 22.58
N GLY A 258 2.70 -12.20 21.90
CA GLY A 258 3.44 -13.36 22.40
C GLY A 258 3.28 -14.57 21.48
N PHE A 259 4.41 -15.14 21.06
CA PHE A 259 4.58 -16.34 20.23
C PHE A 259 3.58 -17.48 20.52
N GLN A 260 3.23 -17.70 21.80
CA GLN A 260 2.27 -18.73 22.23
C GLN A 260 0.79 -18.35 22.03
N ARG A 261 0.45 -17.06 21.92
CA ARG A 261 -0.93 -16.57 21.81
C ARG A 261 -1.28 -16.12 20.39
N ASP A 262 -0.31 -15.72 19.58
CA ASP A 262 -0.54 -15.27 18.19
C ASP A 262 -0.96 -16.44 17.26
N CYS A 263 -0.36 -17.63 17.39
CA CYS A 263 -0.80 -18.87 16.72
C CYS A 263 -2.14 -19.40 17.28
N PHE A 264 -2.36 -19.17 18.57
CA PHE A 264 -3.54 -19.68 19.26
C PHE A 264 -4.78 -18.84 18.99
N LEU A 265 -4.64 -17.51 18.84
CA LEU A 265 -5.73 -16.60 18.48
C LEU A 265 -6.13 -16.76 17.01
N SER A 266 -5.15 -16.87 16.13
CA SER A 266 -5.36 -17.10 14.70
C SER A 266 -6.10 -18.40 14.41
N LEU A 267 -5.78 -19.49 15.11
CA LEU A 267 -6.49 -20.74 14.91
C LEU A 267 -7.69 -20.96 15.82
N LYS A 268 -7.78 -20.32 17.00
CA LYS A 268 -9.05 -20.22 17.73
C LYS A 268 -10.11 -19.51 16.88
N PHE A 269 -9.73 -18.49 16.10
CA PHE A 269 -10.67 -17.86 15.17
C PHE A 269 -11.06 -18.78 14.01
N PHE A 270 -10.11 -19.61 13.52
CA PHE A 270 -10.39 -20.63 12.52
C PHE A 270 -11.29 -21.77 13.05
N THR A 271 -11.28 -22.06 14.36
CA THR A 271 -11.93 -23.26 14.93
C THR A 271 -13.13 -23.02 15.85
N PHE A 272 -13.31 -21.84 16.46
CA PHE A 272 -14.17 -21.76 17.64
C PHE A 272 -15.18 -20.62 17.75
N SER A 273 -15.20 -19.57 16.92
CA SER A 273 -16.13 -18.45 17.21
C SER A 273 -17.03 -17.93 16.10
N GLU A 274 -16.65 -17.90 14.82
CA GLU A 274 -17.51 -17.19 13.84
C GLU A 274 -17.49 -17.77 12.41
N ILE A 275 -16.75 -18.85 12.15
CA ILE A 275 -16.78 -19.56 10.85
C ILE A 275 -17.61 -20.82 11.01
N GLY A 276 -18.93 -20.67 10.86
CA GLY A 276 -19.86 -21.78 10.62
C GLY A 276 -19.66 -22.41 9.25
N TYR A 277 -18.48 -22.95 8.97
CA TYR A 277 -18.21 -23.83 7.83
C TYR A 277 -17.26 -24.93 8.28
N ILE A 278 -17.86 -25.98 8.86
CA ILE A 278 -17.26 -27.32 8.77
C ILE A 278 -17.28 -27.62 7.27
N THR A 279 -16.11 -27.51 6.63
CA THR A 279 -15.94 -28.10 5.31
C THR A 279 -16.19 -29.60 5.45
N ASP A 280 -16.84 -30.23 4.46
CA ASP A 280 -16.99 -31.68 4.46
C ASP A 280 -15.65 -32.40 4.18
N LYS A 281 -14.65 -31.64 3.74
CA LYS A 281 -13.32 -32.11 3.38
C LYS A 281 -12.52 -32.56 4.60
N LYS A 282 -11.95 -33.76 4.54
CA LYS A 282 -11.23 -34.39 5.65
C LYS A 282 -9.73 -34.12 5.66
N LYS A 283 -9.14 -33.68 4.56
CA LYS A 283 -7.70 -33.38 4.49
C LYS A 283 -7.44 -31.89 4.48
N LEU A 284 -6.44 -31.44 5.25
CA LEU A 284 -6.03 -30.03 5.32
C LEU A 284 -4.57 -29.89 4.87
N ILE A 285 -4.33 -29.04 3.86
CA ILE A 285 -3.00 -28.59 3.48
C ILE A 285 -2.87 -27.11 3.85
N LEU A 286 -1.84 -26.79 4.62
CA LEU A 286 -1.53 -25.44 5.07
C LEU A 286 -0.27 -24.96 4.37
N TRP A 287 -0.33 -23.76 3.79
CA TRP A 287 0.83 -23.04 3.29
C TRP A 287 1.05 -21.78 4.12
N SER A 288 2.24 -21.61 4.68
CA SER A 288 2.63 -20.41 5.41
C SER A 288 4.08 -20.06 5.16
N ASP A 289 4.49 -18.85 5.55
CA ASP A 289 5.89 -18.45 5.50
C ASP A 289 6.77 -19.32 6.40
N ASN A 290 8.04 -19.49 6.03
CA ASN A 290 9.01 -20.31 6.76
C ASN A 290 9.56 -19.58 8.02
N CYS A 291 8.71 -18.90 8.77
CA CYS A 291 9.08 -18.22 9.99
C CYS A 291 9.06 -19.20 11.16
N GLY A 292 10.24 -19.59 11.65
CA GLY A 292 10.35 -20.54 12.76
C GLY A 292 9.62 -20.05 14.02
N GLY A 293 9.71 -18.75 14.28
CA GLY A 293 8.98 -18.09 15.36
C GLY A 293 7.46 -18.30 15.27
N GLN A 294 6.88 -17.99 14.12
CA GLN A 294 5.43 -17.89 14.00
C GLN A 294 4.79 -19.23 13.66
N ASN A 295 5.43 -20.07 12.84
CA ASN A 295 4.75 -21.21 12.24
C ASN A 295 5.38 -22.56 12.60
N LYS A 296 6.58 -22.57 13.19
CA LYS A 296 7.29 -23.81 13.59
C LYS A 296 7.44 -23.90 15.10
N ASN A 297 6.31 -23.93 15.79
CA ASN A 297 6.27 -24.02 17.24
C ASN A 297 5.33 -25.12 17.75
N GLN A 298 5.53 -25.51 19.01
CA GLN A 298 4.76 -26.56 19.65
C GLN A 298 3.27 -26.22 19.75
N THR A 299 2.91 -24.94 19.84
CA THR A 299 1.52 -24.50 19.91
C THR A 299 0.78 -24.81 18.61
N VAL A 300 1.40 -24.56 17.45
CA VAL A 300 0.85 -24.92 16.13
C VAL A 300 0.68 -26.44 16.00
N LEU A 301 1.67 -27.23 16.46
CA LEU A 301 1.55 -28.69 16.44
C LEU A 301 0.43 -29.21 17.35
N ALA A 302 0.35 -28.73 18.60
CA ALA A 302 -0.68 -29.11 19.55
C ALA A 302 -2.09 -28.80 19.01
N MET A 303 -2.22 -27.68 18.31
CA MET A 303 -3.44 -27.25 17.66
C MET A 303 -3.83 -28.16 16.49
N PHE A 304 -2.89 -28.61 15.66
CA PHE A 304 -3.17 -29.64 14.64
C PHE A 304 -3.64 -30.95 15.27
N LEU A 305 -3.03 -31.36 16.39
CA LEU A 305 -3.46 -32.56 17.11
C LEU A 305 -4.89 -32.42 17.65
N VAL A 306 -5.27 -31.25 18.18
CA VAL A 306 -6.64 -31.01 18.64
C VAL A 306 -7.64 -31.07 17.48
N LEU A 307 -7.30 -30.54 16.32
CA LEU A 307 -8.14 -30.61 15.12
C LEU A 307 -8.41 -32.06 14.68
N ILE A 308 -7.36 -32.88 14.68
CA ILE A 308 -7.44 -34.30 14.34
C ILE A 308 -8.23 -35.07 15.41
N ALA A 309 -7.90 -34.85 16.68
CA ALA A 309 -8.57 -35.52 17.81
C ALA A 309 -10.07 -35.19 17.90
N LYS A 310 -10.49 -33.99 17.45
CA LYS A 310 -11.89 -33.61 17.35
C LYS A 310 -12.60 -34.17 16.10
N GLY A 311 -11.88 -34.83 15.20
CA GLY A 311 -12.44 -35.42 13.97
C GLY A 311 -12.77 -34.41 12.87
N PHE A 312 -12.26 -33.17 12.96
CA PHE A 312 -12.45 -32.18 11.90
C PHE A 312 -11.68 -32.57 10.64
N PHE A 313 -10.44 -33.03 10.82
CA PHE A 313 -9.58 -33.49 9.73
C PHE A 313 -8.98 -34.86 10.08
N SER A 314 -8.84 -35.74 9.08
CA SER A 314 -8.13 -37.01 9.21
C SER A 314 -6.62 -36.83 9.03
N GLU A 315 -6.22 -35.83 8.24
CA GLU A 315 -4.83 -35.59 7.86
C GLU A 315 -4.58 -34.09 7.75
N ILE A 316 -3.47 -33.62 8.34
CA ILE A 316 -3.01 -32.22 8.24
C ILE A 316 -1.57 -32.20 7.75
N THR A 317 -1.33 -31.54 6.62
CA THR A 317 0.00 -31.32 6.04
C THR A 317 0.33 -29.83 6.07
N HIS A 318 1.44 -29.45 6.71
CA HIS A 318 1.90 -28.05 6.76
C HIS A 318 3.16 -27.88 5.89
N LYS A 319 3.00 -27.20 4.76
CA LYS A 319 4.04 -26.93 3.76
C LYS A 319 4.60 -25.51 3.95
N PHE A 320 5.90 -25.37 3.72
CA PHE A 320 6.61 -24.09 3.78
C PHE A 320 7.33 -23.87 2.45
N PRO A 321 7.23 -22.68 1.83
CA PRO A 321 8.08 -22.33 0.70
C PRO A 321 9.52 -22.22 1.19
N TYR A 322 10.44 -22.91 0.52
CA TYR A 322 11.84 -22.88 0.88
C TYR A 322 12.40 -21.47 0.69
N ILE A 323 12.79 -20.85 1.81
CA ILE A 323 13.57 -19.62 1.84
C ILE A 323 14.80 -19.99 2.67
N SER A 324 15.95 -20.12 2.02
CA SER A 324 17.23 -20.36 2.67
C SER A 324 17.62 -19.12 3.47
N ARG A 325 17.03 -18.94 4.65
CA ARG A 325 17.66 -18.11 5.67
C ARG A 325 18.93 -18.84 6.09
N LEU A 326 20.06 -18.41 5.55
CA LEU A 326 21.35 -18.60 6.21
C LEU A 326 21.16 -17.95 7.58
N ARG A 327 20.90 -18.76 8.61
CA ARG A 327 21.06 -18.29 9.97
C ARG A 327 22.58 -18.19 10.20
N PRO A 328 23.06 -17.08 10.78
CA PRO A 328 24.42 -17.04 11.30
C PRO A 328 24.63 -18.10 12.38
#